data_AF-A0A0Q7XDV2-F1
#
_entry.id   AF-A0A0Q7XDV2-F1
#
_cell.length_a   1.000
_cell.length_b   1.000
_cell.length_c   1.000
_cell.angle_alpha   90.00
_cell.angle_beta   90.00
_cell.angle_gamma   90.00
#
_symmetry.space_group_name_H-M   'P 1'
#
loop_
_entity.id
_entity.type
_entity.pdbx_description
1 polymer ?
#
loop_
_entity_poly.entity_id
_entity_poly.type
_entity_poly.pdbx_seq_one_letter_code
_entity_poly.pdbx_strand_id
1 'polypeptide(L)'
;MKRLPAVIALLLAAAGAGALAWAAYAPIKAASHDALFEIPKGTWERRMAGQKAEILPDTITLVLGVNDVLLLRNSDNVPQVFGPVLIMPGQDFHLPFEQAGEHPFACTAHASGQMTVVVKPTPLPGWQRLQWRLQSLLSKAPWRD
;
A
#
# COMPACT_ATOMS: atom_id res chain seq x y z
N MET A 1 -2.49 -42.52 29.81
CA MET A 1 -3.20 -41.92 28.66
C MET A 1 -3.38 -40.40 28.71
N LYS A 2 -3.42 -39.73 29.88
CA LYS A 2 -3.60 -38.25 29.97
C LYS A 2 -2.38 -37.38 29.62
N ARG A 3 -1.18 -37.97 29.46
CA ARG A 3 0.07 -37.22 29.17
C ARG A 3 0.23 -36.90 27.68
N LEU A 4 -0.32 -37.72 26.79
CA LEU A 4 -0.24 -37.52 25.34
C LEU A 4 -0.86 -36.19 24.88
N PRO A 5 -2.10 -35.81 25.29
CA PRO A 5 -2.68 -34.52 24.89
C PRO A 5 -1.91 -33.33 25.47
N ALA A 6 -1.35 -33.46 26.68
CA ALA A 6 -0.56 -32.40 27.29
C ALA A 6 0.77 -32.16 26.55
N VAL A 7 1.43 -33.23 26.10
CA VAL A 7 2.66 -33.13 25.29
C VAL A 7 2.35 -32.51 23.92
N ILE A 8 1.26 -32.91 23.27
CA ILE A 8 0.83 -32.33 21.99
C ILE A 8 0.54 -30.83 22.14
N ALA A 9 -0.19 -30.44 23.19
CA ALA A 9 -0.48 -29.03 23.45
C ALA A 9 0.79 -28.20 23.67
N LEU A 10 1.77 -28.73 24.42
CA LEU A 10 3.05 -28.06 24.66
C LEU A 10 3.86 -27.89 23.36
N LEU A 11 3.90 -28.92 22.52
CA LEU A 11 4.60 -28.88 21.23
C LEU A 11 3.96 -27.85 20.29
N LEU A 12 2.63 -27.79 20.23
CA LEU A 12 1.91 -26.78 19.43
C LEU A 12 2.17 -25.36 19.94
N ALA A 13 2.17 -25.16 21.26
CA ALA A 13 2.47 -23.86 21.86
C ALA A 13 3.92 -23.41 21.56
N ALA A 14 4.89 -24.32 21.68
CA ALA A 14 6.28 -24.04 21.37
C ALA A 14 6.49 -23.72 19.88
N ALA A 15 5.85 -24.48 18.98
CA ALA A 15 5.89 -24.22 17.54
C ALA A 15 5.26 -22.86 17.19
N GLY A 16 4.11 -22.53 17.81
CA GLY A 16 3.45 -21.24 17.63
C GLY A 16 4.32 -20.07 18.10
N ALA A 17 4.94 -20.18 19.28
CA ALA A 17 5.86 -19.17 19.79
C ALA A 17 7.10 -19.01 18.89
N GLY A 18 7.67 -20.11 18.41
CA GLY A 18 8.79 -20.10 17.46
C GLY A 18 8.43 -19.41 16.14
N ALA A 19 7.24 -19.67 15.60
CA ALA A 19 6.75 -19.02 14.38
C ALA A 19 6.54 -17.51 14.57
N LEU A 20 5.98 -17.08 15.70
CA LEU A 20 5.79 -15.65 16.01
C LEU A 20 7.13 -14.93 16.21
N ALA A 21 8.07 -15.56 16.91
CA ALA A 21 9.42 -15.03 17.08
C ALA A 21 10.12 -14.90 15.72
N TRP A 22 10.04 -15.93 14.88
CA TRP A 22 10.60 -15.85 13.52
C TRP A 22 9.95 -14.73 12.70
N ALA A 23 8.63 -14.61 12.70
CA ALA A 23 7.91 -13.58 11.96
C ALA A 23 8.25 -12.15 12.41
N ALA A 24 8.52 -11.97 13.72
CA ALA A 24 8.93 -10.70 14.30
C ALA A 24 10.30 -10.23 13.79
N TYR A 25 11.25 -11.14 13.55
CA TYR A 25 12.63 -10.77 13.18
C TYR A 25 12.97 -11.02 11.71
N ALA A 26 12.25 -11.91 11.01
CA ALA A 26 12.49 -12.21 9.61
C ALA A 26 12.41 -10.94 8.75
N PRO A 27 13.33 -10.75 7.77
CA PRO A 27 13.33 -9.58 6.90
C PRO A 27 12.02 -9.49 6.10
N ILE A 28 11.61 -8.27 5.79
CA ILE A 28 10.49 -8.04 4.87
C ILE A 28 11.05 -8.14 3.47
N LYS A 29 10.44 -8.99 2.65
CA LYS A 29 10.75 -9.13 1.23
C LYS A 29 9.47 -8.81 0.47
N ALA A 30 9.52 -7.78 -0.37
CA ALA A 30 8.44 -7.48 -1.30
C ALA A 30 8.77 -8.11 -2.66
N ALA A 31 7.75 -8.62 -3.35
CA ALA A 31 7.92 -9.13 -4.71
C ALA A 31 8.10 -7.99 -5.73
N SER A 32 7.50 -6.83 -5.45
CA SER A 32 7.70 -5.57 -6.14
C SER A 32 7.59 -4.42 -5.14
N HIS A 33 8.30 -3.33 -5.43
CA HIS A 33 8.18 -2.06 -4.72
C HIS A 33 7.03 -1.20 -5.26
N ASP A 34 6.44 -1.59 -6.39
CA ASP A 34 5.36 -0.84 -7.02
C ASP A 34 4.03 -0.99 -6.25
N ALA A 35 3.46 0.14 -5.87
CA ALA A 35 2.07 0.27 -5.47
C ALA A 35 1.27 0.85 -6.63
N LEU A 36 0.51 0.00 -7.33
CA LEU A 36 -0.31 0.39 -8.49
C LEU A 36 -1.59 1.11 -8.08
N PHE A 37 -1.78 2.30 -8.65
CA PHE A 37 -3.03 3.05 -8.64
C PHE A 37 -3.42 3.38 -10.06
N GLU A 38 -4.52 2.77 -10.51
CA GLU A 38 -5.04 2.93 -11.86
C GLU A 38 -6.13 4.00 -11.88
N ILE A 39 -6.02 4.92 -12.84
CA ILE A 39 -7.10 5.82 -13.23
C ILE A 39 -7.89 5.10 -14.35
N PRO A 40 -9.06 4.49 -14.05
CA PRO A 40 -9.82 3.72 -15.00
C PRO A 40 -10.39 4.59 -16.13
N LYS A 41 -10.76 3.94 -17.22
CA LYS A 41 -11.52 4.54 -18.33
C LYS A 41 -12.78 5.23 -17.85
N GLY A 42 -13.12 6.34 -18.50
CA GLY A 42 -14.35 7.07 -18.21
C GLY A 42 -14.22 8.02 -17.02
N THR A 43 -13.03 8.21 -16.46
CA THR A 43 -12.83 9.04 -15.26
C THR A 43 -13.15 10.48 -15.58
N TRP A 44 -12.62 10.99 -16.69
CA TRP A 44 -12.93 12.31 -17.21
C TRP A 44 -14.42 12.51 -17.50
N GLU A 45 -15.07 11.61 -18.22
CA GLU A 45 -16.48 11.74 -18.60
C GLU A 45 -17.38 11.78 -17.38
N ARG A 46 -17.13 10.90 -16.40
CA ARG A 46 -17.87 10.90 -15.13
C ARG A 46 -17.71 12.23 -14.40
N ARG A 47 -16.50 12.78 -14.37
CA ARG A 47 -16.20 14.08 -13.73
C ARG A 47 -16.88 15.24 -14.44
N MET A 48 -16.82 15.29 -15.77
CA MET A 48 -17.50 16.32 -16.57
C MET A 48 -19.04 16.22 -16.48
N ALA A 49 -19.57 15.01 -16.25
CA ALA A 49 -20.97 14.78 -15.94
C ALA A 49 -21.36 15.15 -14.50
N GLY A 50 -20.44 15.70 -13.70
CA GLY A 50 -20.67 16.10 -12.31
C GLY A 50 -20.67 14.95 -11.30
N GLN A 51 -20.32 13.73 -11.71
CA GLN A 51 -20.21 12.59 -10.81
C GLN A 51 -18.94 12.74 -9.96
N LYS A 52 -19.13 12.90 -8.65
CA LYS A 52 -18.04 13.00 -7.66
C LYS A 52 -17.53 11.62 -7.22
N ALA A 53 -17.47 10.65 -8.13
CA ALA A 53 -16.86 9.37 -7.79
C ALA A 53 -15.37 9.61 -7.57
N GLU A 54 -14.91 9.41 -6.33
CA GLU A 54 -13.51 9.50 -5.93
C GLU A 54 -12.81 8.23 -6.38
N ILE A 55 -12.03 8.36 -7.44
CA ILE A 55 -11.46 7.23 -8.17
C ILE A 55 -10.07 6.88 -7.62
N LEU A 56 -9.35 7.90 -7.16
CA LEU A 56 -8.15 7.77 -6.34
C LEU A 56 -8.49 8.22 -4.92
N PRO A 57 -7.92 7.58 -3.87
CA PRO A 57 -8.13 8.01 -2.49
C PRO A 57 -7.44 9.35 -2.22
N ASP A 58 -7.96 10.11 -1.25
CA ASP A 58 -7.32 11.35 -0.75
C ASP A 58 -5.89 11.10 -0.27
N THR A 59 -5.67 9.93 0.34
CA THR A 59 -4.40 9.53 0.93
C THR A 59 -3.97 8.17 0.41
N ILE A 60 -2.71 8.07 0.00
CA ILE A 60 -2.04 6.81 -0.35
C ILE A 60 -0.98 6.53 0.71
N THR A 61 -1.02 5.34 1.32
CA THR A 61 0.01 4.93 2.27
C THR A 61 1.00 3.95 1.63
N LEU A 62 2.29 4.31 1.67
CA LEU A 62 3.42 3.50 1.23
C LEU A 62 4.32 3.16 2.42
N VAL A 63 5.16 2.13 2.28
CA VAL A 63 6.17 1.75 3.29
C VAL A 63 7.55 1.68 2.63
N LEU A 64 8.51 2.44 3.16
CA LEU A 64 9.90 2.43 2.71
C LEU A 64 10.47 1.01 2.63
N GLY A 65 11.18 0.71 1.56
CA GLY A 65 11.81 -0.58 1.29
C GLY A 65 10.84 -1.73 1.08
N VAL A 66 9.53 -1.48 0.97
CA VAL A 66 8.50 -2.52 0.79
C VAL A 66 7.63 -2.22 -0.43
N ASN A 67 6.94 -1.08 -0.44
CA ASN A 67 6.06 -0.65 -1.53
C ASN A 67 6.19 0.86 -1.71
N ASP A 68 7.43 1.32 -1.87
CA ASP A 68 7.85 2.72 -1.87
C ASP A 68 7.93 3.35 -3.27
N VAL A 69 7.42 2.67 -4.29
CA VAL A 69 7.25 3.25 -5.63
C VAL A 69 5.76 3.43 -5.90
N LEU A 70 5.32 4.67 -6.03
CA LEU A 70 3.97 4.96 -6.50
C LEU A 70 3.93 4.75 -8.02
N LEU A 71 3.17 3.75 -8.46
CA LEU A 71 2.92 3.50 -9.88
C LEU A 71 1.52 4.02 -10.21
N LEU A 72 1.45 5.13 -10.94
CA LEU A 72 0.20 5.68 -11.48
C LEU A 72 0.02 5.21 -12.91
N ARG A 73 -1.09 4.55 -13.21
CA ARG A 73 -1.47 4.16 -14.57
C ARG A 73 -2.64 5.00 -15.04
N ASN A 74 -2.47 5.74 -16.13
CA ASN A 74 -3.58 6.43 -16.77
C ASN A 74 -4.23 5.50 -17.80
N SER A 75 -5.24 4.73 -17.39
CA SER A 75 -6.04 3.93 -18.32
C SER A 75 -7.17 4.75 -18.97
N ASP A 76 -7.30 6.04 -18.65
CA ASP A 76 -8.31 6.92 -19.25
C ASP A 76 -7.96 7.30 -20.69
N ASN A 77 -8.88 7.99 -21.36
CA ASN A 77 -8.74 8.44 -22.74
C ASN A 77 -8.27 9.91 -22.87
N VAL A 78 -8.06 10.61 -21.75
CA VAL A 78 -7.51 11.96 -21.71
C VAL A 78 -6.24 12.03 -20.86
N PRO A 79 -5.37 13.03 -21.10
CA PRO A 79 -4.22 13.29 -20.23
C PRO A 79 -4.64 13.63 -18.79
N GLN A 80 -3.87 13.17 -17.81
CA GLN A 80 -4.07 13.43 -16.39
C GLN A 80 -2.83 14.08 -15.78
N VAL A 81 -3.01 15.07 -14.91
CA VAL A 81 -1.90 15.75 -14.22
C VAL A 81 -1.72 15.16 -12.83
N PHE A 82 -0.46 14.87 -12.50
CA PHE A 82 -0.02 14.49 -11.16
C PHE A 82 1.26 15.28 -10.79
N GLY A 83 1.15 16.15 -9.80
CA GLY A 83 2.18 17.12 -9.45
C GLY A 83 2.57 17.96 -10.68
N PRO A 84 3.87 18.01 -11.02
CA PRO A 84 4.35 18.72 -12.22
C PRO A 84 4.26 17.89 -13.51
N VAL A 85 3.79 16.64 -13.45
CA VAL A 85 3.85 15.69 -14.57
C VAL A 85 2.48 15.55 -15.24
N LEU A 86 2.49 15.52 -16.57
CA LEU A 86 1.34 15.15 -17.40
C LEU A 86 1.49 13.69 -17.84
N ILE A 87 0.51 12.85 -17.52
CA ILE A 87 0.47 11.42 -17.82
C ILE A 87 -0.53 11.21 -18.98
N MET A 88 -0.05 10.79 -20.14
CA MET A 88 -0.89 10.56 -21.32
C MET A 88 -1.71 9.27 -21.19
N PRO A 89 -2.80 9.11 -21.97
CA PRO A 89 -3.55 7.87 -22.05
C PRO A 89 -2.66 6.64 -22.31
N GLY A 90 -2.86 5.59 -21.51
CA GLY A 90 -2.12 4.33 -21.55
C GLY A 90 -0.71 4.39 -20.95
N GLN A 91 -0.27 5.52 -20.40
CA GLN A 91 1.06 5.64 -19.79
C GLN A 91 1.06 5.27 -18.32
N ASP A 92 2.22 4.74 -17.91
CA ASP A 92 2.59 4.52 -16.51
C ASP A 92 3.58 5.59 -16.06
N PHE A 93 3.40 6.09 -14.85
CA PHE A 93 4.30 6.98 -14.17
C PHE A 93 4.74 6.35 -12.85
N HIS A 94 6.05 6.22 -12.66
CA HIS A 94 6.64 5.66 -11.44
C HIS A 94 7.32 6.78 -10.65
N LEU A 95 6.93 6.92 -9.39
CA LEU A 95 7.54 7.86 -8.45
C LEU A 95 8.11 7.09 -7.25
N PRO A 96 9.44 6.85 -7.21
CA PRO A 96 10.09 6.26 -6.05
C PRO A 96 10.20 7.25 -4.90
N PHE A 97 9.98 6.77 -3.68
CA PHE A 97 10.15 7.53 -2.43
C PHE A 97 11.32 6.96 -1.62
N GLU A 98 12.27 7.82 -1.27
CA GLU A 98 13.43 7.44 -0.47
C GLU A 98 13.34 7.91 0.99
N GLN A 99 12.33 8.74 1.30
CA GLN A 99 12.16 9.38 2.61
C GLN A 99 10.74 9.21 3.13
N ALA A 100 10.65 8.86 4.42
CA ALA A 100 9.39 8.79 5.13
C ALA A 100 8.86 10.19 5.40
N GLY A 101 7.54 10.36 5.31
CA GLY A 101 6.90 11.66 5.46
C GLY A 101 5.62 11.77 4.64
N GLU A 102 5.01 12.95 4.71
CA GLU A 102 3.83 13.29 3.93
C GLU A 102 4.24 14.12 2.72
N HIS A 103 3.75 13.72 1.55
CA HIS A 103 4.09 14.31 0.26
C HIS A 103 2.81 14.72 -0.46
N PRO A 104 2.41 15.99 -0.39
CA PRO A 104 1.22 16.49 -1.08
C PRO A 104 1.49 16.71 -2.57
N PHE A 105 0.55 16.32 -3.42
CA PHE A 105 0.61 16.49 -4.87
C PHE A 105 -0.70 17.06 -5.43
N ALA A 106 -0.59 18.01 -6.36
CA ALA A 106 -1.71 18.43 -7.18
C ALA A 106 -2.16 17.27 -8.10
N CYS A 107 -3.46 17.02 -8.23
CA CYS A 107 -3.98 15.90 -9.01
C CYS A 107 -5.30 16.27 -9.70
N THR A 108 -5.34 16.25 -11.03
CA THR A 108 -6.58 16.54 -11.79
C THR A 108 -7.60 15.42 -11.72
N ALA A 109 -7.15 14.20 -11.45
CA ALA A 109 -8.01 13.04 -11.29
C ALA A 109 -8.76 13.05 -9.94
N HIS A 110 -8.39 13.93 -9.00
CA HIS A 110 -9.04 14.06 -7.70
C HIS A 110 -10.08 15.19 -7.65
N ALA A 111 -11.12 15.03 -6.82
CA ALA A 111 -12.17 16.03 -6.67
C ALA A 111 -11.68 17.34 -6.05
N SER A 112 -10.86 17.22 -5.02
CA SER A 112 -10.22 18.36 -4.33
C SER A 112 -9.09 19.01 -5.14
N GLY A 113 -8.63 18.37 -6.22
CA GLY A 113 -7.45 18.80 -6.98
C GLY A 113 -6.12 18.46 -6.29
N GLN A 114 -6.14 17.70 -5.18
CA GLN A 114 -4.96 17.33 -4.39
C GLN A 114 -5.04 15.86 -3.97
N MET A 115 -3.88 15.25 -3.71
CA MET A 115 -3.72 13.91 -3.13
C MET A 115 -2.45 13.89 -2.29
N THR A 116 -2.47 13.21 -1.14
CA THR A 116 -1.31 13.09 -0.26
C THR A 116 -0.75 11.67 -0.29
N VAL A 117 0.54 11.53 -0.51
CA VAL A 117 1.25 10.25 -0.35
C VAL A 117 1.96 10.26 1.01
N VAL A 118 1.56 9.36 1.88
CA VAL A 118 2.17 9.15 3.20
C VAL A 118 3.10 7.96 3.14
N VAL A 119 4.39 8.21 3.31
CA VAL A 119 5.43 7.18 3.29
C VAL A 119 5.81 6.86 4.73
N LYS A 120 5.40 5.68 5.21
CA LYS A 120 5.75 5.17 6.54
C LYS A 120 7.16 4.54 6.52
N PRO A 121 7.93 4.64 7.62
CA PRO A 121 9.21 3.94 7.71
C PRO A 121 9.00 2.42 7.74
N THR A 122 10.01 1.66 7.32
CA THR A 122 10.01 0.20 7.44
C THR A 122 9.89 -0.20 8.92
N PRO A 123 8.98 -1.11 9.30
CA PRO A 123 8.81 -1.48 10.70
C PRO A 123 10.04 -2.22 11.22
N LEU A 124 10.48 -1.80 12.42
CA LEU A 124 11.66 -2.36 13.07
C LEU A 124 11.45 -3.84 13.44
N PRO A 125 12.52 -4.67 13.44
CA PRO A 125 12.43 -6.05 13.91
C PRO A 125 11.85 -6.13 15.33
N GLY A 126 11.09 -7.19 15.60
CA GLY A 126 10.40 -7.41 16.87
C GLY A 126 8.89 -7.17 16.76
N TRP A 127 8.32 -6.61 17.82
CA TRP A 127 6.86 -6.47 17.95
C TRP A 127 6.22 -5.59 16.87
N GLN A 128 6.87 -4.48 16.48
CA GLN A 128 6.34 -3.57 15.45
C GLN A 128 6.17 -4.27 14.10
N ARG A 129 7.17 -5.04 13.66
CA ARG A 129 7.07 -5.85 12.43
C ARG A 129 6.00 -6.92 12.52
N LEU A 130 5.86 -7.57 13.67
CA LEU A 130 4.82 -8.59 13.85
C LEU A 130 3.41 -7.97 13.76
N GLN A 131 3.19 -6.83 14.41
CA GLN A 131 1.94 -6.07 14.31
C GLN A 131 1.66 -5.65 12.86
N TRP A 132 2.66 -5.09 12.18
CA TRP A 132 2.53 -4.70 10.77
C TRP A 132 2.16 -5.89 9.88
N ARG A 133 2.81 -7.05 10.07
CA ARG A 133 2.47 -8.27 9.31
C ARG A 133 1.02 -8.67 9.54
N LEU A 134 0.56 -8.68 10.79
CA LEU A 134 -0.82 -9.01 11.12
C LEU A 134 -1.81 -8.01 10.49
N GLN A 135 -1.53 -6.71 10.58
CA GLN A 135 -2.33 -5.67 9.93
C GLN A 135 -2.37 -5.86 8.41
N SER A 136 -1.22 -6.07 7.77
CA SER A 136 -1.13 -6.26 6.32
C SER A 136 -1.91 -7.49 5.81
N LEU A 137 -2.02 -8.54 6.62
CA LEU A 137 -2.81 -9.73 6.30
C LEU A 137 -4.31 -9.51 6.46
N LEU A 138 -4.71 -8.61 7.37
CA LEU A 138 -6.11 -8.29 7.63
C LEU A 138 -6.65 -7.21 6.67
N SER A 139 -5.79 -6.32 6.18
CA SER A 139 -6.15 -5.29 5.21
C SER A 139 -6.43 -5.90 3.83
N LYS A 140 -7.61 -5.62 3.25
CA LYS A 140 -8.00 -6.10 1.90
C LYS A 140 -7.14 -5.52 0.76
N ALA A 141 -6.39 -4.46 1.04
CA ALA A 141 -5.29 -3.97 0.22
C ALA A 141 -4.30 -3.27 1.19
N PRO A 142 -3.01 -3.62 1.26
CA PRO A 142 -2.08 -3.11 2.29
C PRO A 142 -1.79 -1.60 2.26
N TRP A 143 -2.36 -0.87 1.29
CA TRP A 143 -2.12 0.55 0.99
C TRP A 143 -3.41 1.39 0.95
N ARG A 144 -4.56 0.78 1.30
CA ARG A 144 -5.83 1.48 1.52
C ARG A 144 -6.08 1.50 3.03
N ASP A 145 -5.69 2.60 3.67
CA ASP A 145 -6.25 3.04 4.94
C ASP A 145 -7.28 4.14 4.63
#